data_AF-A0A5A7N2B7-F1
#
_entry.id   AF-A0A5A7N2B7-F1
#
_cell.length_a   1.000
_cell.length_b   1.000
_cell.length_c   1.000
_cell.angle_alpha   90.00
_cell.angle_beta   90.00
_cell.angle_gamma   90.00
#
_symmetry.space_group_name_H-M   'P 1'
#
loop_
_entity.id
_entity.type
_entity.pdbx_description
1 polymer ?
#
loop_
_entity_poly.entity_id
_entity_poly.type
_entity_poly.pdbx_seq_one_letter_code
_entity_poly.pdbx_strand_id
1 'polypeptide(L)'
;MMIGLLLVFWASGAWADPVLEAVRAEAASISADDYRLIRIYTDNSGKTRQRRAAYDPTRPDGEEWLLLERNEQPPSDKYQRKYEQSEERGAPETYGRILNYLDGEVSLLSRTKEQSTYQIRRLGVGSILLEGDDISDRISGEAVIDTRTNKPLVTEIRLKVEESFKPHWLVRIHEGTGVIRFERLADGTPVIRQQSLAVSGGQPFGSIDYRVEFLYRDYQPVREDRPSVKTSSTAKHRP
;
A
#
# COMPACT_ATOMS: atom_id res chain seq x y z
N MET A 1 52.52 22.13 30.20
CA MET A 1 52.23 20.68 30.04
C MET A 1 50.71 20.56 29.90
N MET A 2 50.23 20.38 28.67
CA MET A 2 48.81 20.50 28.30
C MET A 2 48.12 19.14 28.48
N ILE A 3 47.08 19.09 29.31
CA ILE A 3 46.22 17.91 29.48
C ILE A 3 45.22 17.92 28.32
N GLY A 4 45.41 17.02 27.35
CA GLY A 4 44.49 16.82 26.24
C GLY A 4 43.24 16.07 26.70
N LEU A 5 42.10 16.72 26.63
CA LEU A 5 40.78 16.13 26.86
C LEU A 5 40.42 15.26 25.63
N LEU A 6 40.44 13.94 25.80
CA LEU A 6 40.01 12.99 24.77
C LEU A 6 38.48 12.88 24.82
N LEU A 7 37.80 13.61 23.94
CA LEU A 7 36.37 13.42 23.69
C LEU A 7 36.18 12.15 22.87
N VAL A 8 35.78 11.07 23.55
CA VAL A 8 35.27 9.86 22.87
C VAL A 8 33.85 10.19 22.41
N PHE A 9 33.70 10.56 21.14
CA PHE A 9 32.42 10.51 20.47
C PHE A 9 32.01 9.05 20.32
N TRP A 10 31.06 8.61 21.15
CA TRP A 10 30.28 7.42 20.81
C TRP A 10 29.46 7.77 19.58
N ALA A 11 29.92 7.33 18.41
CA ALA A 11 29.08 7.23 17.24
C ALA A 11 28.00 6.21 17.59
N SER A 12 26.82 6.69 17.97
CA SER A 12 25.60 5.89 17.97
C SER A 12 25.36 5.48 16.52
N GLY A 13 25.90 4.33 16.11
CA GLY A 13 25.51 3.70 14.87
C GLY A 13 23.98 3.63 14.87
N ALA A 14 23.35 4.08 13.80
CA ALA A 14 21.90 3.92 13.65
C ALA A 14 21.62 2.42 13.60
N TRP A 15 21.31 1.82 14.75
CA TRP A 15 20.84 0.45 14.82
C TRP A 15 19.52 0.40 14.06
N ALA A 16 19.44 -0.46 13.05
CA ALA A 16 18.19 -0.70 12.33
C ALA A 16 17.11 -1.10 13.34
N ASP A 17 15.94 -0.44 13.29
CA ASP A 17 14.86 -0.72 14.22
C ASP A 17 14.28 -2.12 13.90
N PRO A 18 14.39 -3.10 14.82
CA PRO A 18 14.00 -4.47 14.53
C PRO A 18 12.50 -4.62 14.20
N VAL A 19 11.65 -3.71 14.67
CA VAL A 19 10.22 -3.72 14.33
C VAL A 19 10.02 -3.30 12.87
N LEU A 20 10.71 -2.25 12.42
CA LEU A 20 10.64 -1.81 11.02
C LEU A 20 11.24 -2.86 10.08
N GLU A 21 12.37 -3.47 10.46
CA GLU A 21 12.99 -4.53 9.65
C GLU A 21 12.08 -5.75 9.51
N ALA A 22 11.42 -6.18 10.59
CA ALA A 22 10.46 -7.28 10.53
C ALA A 22 9.26 -6.95 9.61
N VAL A 23 8.74 -5.72 9.70
CA VAL A 23 7.66 -5.25 8.83
C VAL A 23 8.10 -5.19 7.38
N ARG A 24 9.30 -4.67 7.08
CA ARG A 24 9.83 -4.62 5.71
C ARG A 24 10.03 -6.02 5.14
N ALA A 25 10.61 -6.93 5.92
CA ALA A 25 10.81 -8.31 5.49
C ALA A 25 9.48 -9.00 5.16
N GLU A 26 8.46 -8.82 6.01
CA GLU A 26 7.12 -9.38 5.74
C GLU A 26 6.47 -8.72 4.51
N ALA A 27 6.51 -7.38 4.40
CA ALA A 27 5.97 -6.65 3.26
C ALA A 27 6.61 -7.05 1.93
N ALA A 28 7.93 -7.29 1.90
CA ALA A 28 8.64 -7.74 0.71
C ALA A 28 8.25 -9.15 0.25
N SER A 29 7.60 -9.94 1.11
CA SER A 29 7.19 -11.31 0.78
C SER A 29 5.77 -11.43 0.20
N ILE A 30 4.99 -10.34 0.18
CA ILE A 30 3.59 -10.36 -0.25
C ILE A 30 3.44 -9.86 -1.69
N SER A 31 2.91 -10.70 -2.57
CA SER A 31 2.57 -10.38 -3.96
C SER A 31 1.06 -10.22 -4.17
N ALA A 32 0.68 -9.52 -5.24
CA ALA A 32 -0.71 -9.45 -5.68
C ALA A 32 -1.16 -10.81 -6.25
N ASP A 33 -0.21 -11.55 -6.84
CA ASP A 33 -0.46 -12.85 -7.47
C ASP A 33 -0.77 -13.96 -6.46
N ASP A 34 -0.52 -13.71 -5.17
CA ASP A 34 -0.78 -14.67 -4.10
C ASP A 34 -2.28 -14.83 -3.82
N TYR A 35 -3.13 -13.88 -4.25
CA TYR A 35 -4.54 -13.84 -3.87
C TYR A 35 -5.50 -13.46 -5.01
N ARG A 36 -6.68 -14.08 -4.96
CA ARG A 36 -7.91 -13.53 -5.55
C ARG A 36 -8.60 -12.65 -4.53
N LEU A 37 -9.25 -11.58 -4.99
CA LEU A 37 -9.97 -10.66 -4.10
C LEU A 37 -11.13 -9.94 -4.79
N ILE A 38 -11.98 -9.31 -3.98
CA ILE A 38 -12.97 -8.32 -4.41
C ILE A 38 -12.50 -6.93 -3.99
N ARG A 39 -12.52 -5.99 -4.94
CA ARG A 39 -12.31 -4.56 -4.70
C ARG A 39 -13.63 -3.81 -4.91
N ILE A 40 -14.06 -3.08 -3.89
CA ILE A 40 -15.18 -2.14 -3.97
C ILE A 40 -14.59 -0.74 -4.00
N TYR A 41 -14.84 -0.03 -5.09
CA TYR A 41 -14.49 1.37 -5.28
C TYR A 41 -15.72 2.22 -5.02
N THR A 42 -15.57 3.27 -4.22
CA THR A 42 -16.61 4.28 -4.01
C THR A 42 -15.99 5.66 -4.17
N ASP A 43 -16.61 6.56 -4.92
CA ASP A 43 -16.22 7.96 -4.95
C ASP A 43 -17.41 8.93 -4.85
N ASN A 44 -17.10 10.20 -4.64
CA ASN A 44 -18.08 11.28 -4.66
C ASN A 44 -18.19 11.98 -6.03
N SER A 45 -17.62 11.40 -7.09
CA SER A 45 -17.41 12.07 -8.38
C SER A 45 -18.27 11.49 -9.50
N GLY A 46 -18.80 12.36 -10.36
CA GLY A 46 -19.53 11.93 -11.56
C GLY A 46 -20.79 11.09 -11.30
N LYS A 47 -21.16 10.26 -12.30
CA LYS A 47 -22.39 9.43 -12.30
C LYS A 47 -22.18 8.02 -11.74
N THR A 48 -20.93 7.57 -11.65
CA THR A 48 -20.59 6.24 -11.14
C THR A 48 -19.99 6.43 -9.76
N ARG A 49 -20.79 6.22 -8.72
CA ARG A 49 -20.34 6.41 -7.34
C ARG A 49 -19.78 5.14 -6.75
N GLN A 50 -20.12 3.97 -7.30
CA GLN A 50 -19.67 2.69 -6.79
C GLN A 50 -19.38 1.68 -7.90
N ARG A 51 -18.32 0.90 -7.73
CA ARG A 51 -17.94 -0.22 -8.59
C ARG A 51 -17.48 -1.39 -7.73
N ARG A 52 -17.85 -2.61 -8.11
CA ARG A 52 -17.36 -3.84 -7.49
C ARG A 52 -16.69 -4.69 -8.55
N ALA A 53 -15.43 -5.03 -8.37
CA ALA A 53 -14.67 -5.85 -9.31
C ALA A 53 -13.95 -6.99 -8.59
N ALA A 54 -13.83 -8.13 -9.28
CA ALA A 54 -13.03 -9.26 -8.86
C ALA A 54 -11.66 -9.22 -9.54
N TYR A 55 -10.62 -9.51 -8.78
CA TYR A 55 -9.27 -9.75 -9.29
C TYR A 55 -8.94 -11.23 -9.18
N ASP A 56 -8.44 -11.80 -10.28
CA ASP A 56 -7.93 -13.16 -10.34
C ASP A 56 -6.62 -13.20 -11.15
N PRO A 57 -5.46 -13.34 -10.49
CA PRO A 57 -4.16 -13.36 -11.16
C PRO A 57 -3.91 -14.65 -11.97
N THR A 58 -4.81 -15.64 -11.89
CA THR A 58 -4.70 -16.86 -12.72
C THR A 58 -5.27 -16.69 -14.13
N ARG A 59 -5.89 -15.53 -14.41
CA ARG A 59 -6.39 -15.17 -15.74
C ARG A 59 -5.27 -14.60 -16.60
N PRO A 60 -5.41 -14.59 -17.94
CA PRO A 60 -4.43 -13.99 -18.83
C PRO A 60 -4.12 -12.52 -18.49
N ASP A 61 -2.91 -12.10 -18.80
CA ASP A 61 -2.47 -10.71 -18.63
C ASP A 61 -3.46 -9.74 -19.29
N GLY A 62 -3.90 -8.74 -18.53
CA GLY A 62 -4.91 -7.79 -18.98
C GLY A 62 -6.33 -8.36 -19.00
N GLU A 63 -6.60 -9.48 -18.35
CA GLU A 63 -7.93 -10.10 -18.10
C GLU A 63 -8.20 -10.43 -16.62
N GLU A 64 -7.29 -10.07 -15.72
CA GLU A 64 -7.31 -10.40 -14.28
C GLU A 64 -8.50 -9.74 -13.57
N TRP A 65 -8.86 -8.54 -14.00
CA TRP A 65 -10.00 -7.81 -13.45
C TRP A 65 -11.30 -8.07 -14.21
N LEU A 66 -12.34 -8.43 -13.45
CA LEU A 66 -13.73 -8.55 -13.91
C LEU A 66 -14.63 -7.59 -13.14
N LEU A 67 -15.28 -6.66 -13.84
CA LEU A 67 -16.30 -5.80 -13.23
C LEU A 67 -17.57 -6.61 -12.98
N LEU A 68 -17.99 -6.65 -11.71
CA LEU A 68 -19.18 -7.39 -11.28
C LEU A 68 -20.41 -6.47 -11.22
N GLU A 69 -20.24 -5.27 -10.66
CA GLU A 69 -21.33 -4.34 -10.41
C GLU A 69 -20.89 -2.89 -10.60
N ARG A 70 -21.86 -2.05 -10.95
CA ARG A 70 -21.75 -0.59 -11.02
C ARG A 70 -23.01 0.01 -10.41
N ASN A 71 -22.86 0.85 -9.39
CA ASN A 71 -23.97 1.42 -8.62
C ASN A 71 -25.03 0.34 -8.28
N GLU A 72 -24.57 -0.80 -7.74
CA GLU A 72 -25.41 -1.93 -7.32
C GLU A 72 -26.17 -2.65 -8.44
N GLN A 73 -25.84 -2.37 -9.71
CA GLN A 73 -26.43 -3.03 -10.88
C GLN A 73 -25.35 -3.75 -11.71
N PRO A 74 -25.71 -4.83 -12.44
CA PRO A 74 -24.80 -5.42 -13.40
C PRO A 74 -24.30 -4.38 -14.42
N PRO A 75 -23.02 -4.42 -14.81
CA PRO A 75 -22.51 -3.51 -15.83
C PRO A 75 -23.16 -3.81 -17.18
N SER A 76 -23.42 -2.77 -17.99
CA SER A 76 -23.76 -2.99 -19.39
C SER A 76 -22.51 -3.31 -20.21
N ASP A 77 -22.65 -4.00 -21.34
CA ASP A 77 -21.54 -4.37 -22.23
C ASP A 77 -20.64 -3.18 -22.60
N LYS A 78 -21.25 -2.00 -22.80
CA LYS A 78 -20.53 -0.77 -23.11
C LYS A 78 -19.61 -0.36 -21.95
N TYR A 79 -20.09 -0.47 -20.71
CA TYR A 79 -19.29 -0.14 -19.53
C TYR A 79 -18.24 -1.20 -19.22
N GLN A 80 -18.56 -2.47 -19.46
CA GLN A 80 -17.61 -3.56 -19.35
C GLN A 80 -16.40 -3.32 -20.26
N ARG A 81 -16.63 -3.03 -21.55
CA ARG A 81 -15.55 -2.69 -22.50
C ARG A 81 -14.76 -1.44 -22.10
N LYS A 82 -15.43 -0.42 -21.56
CA LYS A 82 -14.75 0.79 -21.07
C LYS A 82 -13.86 0.46 -19.87
N TYR A 83 -14.34 -0.39 -18.97
CA TYR A 83 -13.58 -0.82 -17.80
C TYR A 83 -12.35 -1.63 -18.24
N GLU A 84 -12.50 -2.54 -19.19
CA GLU A 84 -11.41 -3.34 -19.78
C GLU A 84 -10.28 -2.48 -20.37
N GLN A 85 -10.58 -1.27 -20.82
CA GLN A 85 -9.60 -0.31 -21.36
C GLN A 85 -9.05 0.68 -20.33
N SER A 86 -9.46 0.58 -19.06
CA SER A 86 -9.06 1.55 -18.03
C SER A 86 -7.71 1.20 -17.39
N GLU A 87 -6.92 2.23 -17.08
CA GLU A 87 -5.65 2.12 -16.35
C GLU A 87 -5.82 1.60 -14.91
N GLU A 88 -7.06 1.60 -14.40
CA GLU A 88 -7.40 1.07 -13.06
C GLU A 88 -7.29 -0.45 -12.94
N ARG A 89 -6.93 -1.15 -14.04
CA ARG A 89 -6.76 -2.60 -14.13
C ARG A 89 -5.33 -3.10 -13.82
N GLY A 90 -4.46 -2.22 -13.32
CA GLY A 90 -3.20 -2.69 -12.72
C GLY A 90 -3.43 -3.68 -11.58
N ALA A 91 -2.39 -4.44 -11.21
CA ALA A 91 -2.45 -5.33 -10.06
C ALA A 91 -2.95 -4.58 -8.80
N PRO A 92 -3.79 -5.21 -7.96
CA PRO A 92 -4.25 -4.58 -6.73
C PRO A 92 -3.07 -4.22 -5.84
N GLU A 93 -3.25 -3.16 -5.06
CA GLU A 93 -2.26 -2.82 -4.04
C GLU A 93 -2.18 -3.92 -2.98
N THR A 94 -0.97 -4.16 -2.47
CA THR A 94 -0.70 -5.19 -1.47
C THR A 94 -0.09 -4.58 -0.21
N TYR A 95 0.07 -5.40 0.82
CA TYR A 95 0.83 -5.05 2.02
C TYR A 95 2.26 -4.57 1.68
N GLY A 96 2.83 -5.05 0.56
CA GLY A 96 4.13 -4.62 0.04
C GLY A 96 4.26 -3.12 -0.21
N ARG A 97 3.15 -2.39 -0.43
CA ARG A 97 3.18 -0.93 -0.65
C ARG A 97 3.80 -0.15 0.52
N ILE A 98 3.77 -0.72 1.72
CA ILE A 98 4.40 -0.13 2.92
C ILE A 98 5.88 0.11 2.71
N LEU A 99 6.57 -0.71 1.91
CA LEU A 99 7.99 -0.55 1.63
C LEU A 99 8.30 0.84 1.07
N ASN A 100 7.52 1.30 0.08
CA ASN A 100 7.70 2.61 -0.54
C ASN A 100 7.54 3.74 0.48
N TYR A 101 6.53 3.63 1.36
CA TYR A 101 6.30 4.63 2.40
C TYR A 101 7.40 4.68 3.44
N LEU A 102 7.91 3.51 3.83
CA LEU A 102 8.94 3.42 4.86
C LEU A 102 10.34 3.67 4.31
N ASP A 103 10.58 3.61 2.99
CA ASP A 103 11.88 3.89 2.38
C ASP A 103 12.33 5.36 2.51
N GLY A 104 11.40 6.25 2.87
CA GLY A 104 11.69 7.66 3.14
C GLY A 104 12.26 7.93 4.55
N GLU A 105 12.15 9.19 4.99
CA GLU A 105 12.63 9.59 6.32
C GLU A 105 11.63 9.20 7.40
N VAL A 106 11.95 8.13 8.15
CA VAL A 106 11.10 7.58 9.20
C VAL A 106 11.78 7.68 10.56
N SER A 107 11.02 8.07 11.58
CA SER A 107 11.50 8.12 12.97
C SER A 107 10.44 7.61 13.94
N LEU A 108 10.88 6.97 15.03
CA LEU A 108 9.97 6.49 16.07
C LEU A 108 9.36 7.70 16.80
N LEU A 109 8.03 7.81 16.77
CA LEU A 109 7.30 8.87 17.45
C LEU A 109 6.93 8.45 18.88
N SER A 110 6.44 7.23 19.05
CA SER A 110 6.08 6.67 20.35
C SER A 110 6.12 5.15 20.34
N ARG A 111 6.30 4.55 21.53
CA ARG A 111 6.30 3.10 21.73
C ARG A 111 5.64 2.74 23.06
N THR A 112 4.72 1.79 23.00
CA THR A 112 4.11 1.11 24.15
C THR A 112 4.44 -0.37 24.10
N LYS A 113 3.91 -1.17 25.04
CA LYS A 113 4.05 -2.64 25.00
C LYS A 113 3.30 -3.29 23.83
N GLU A 114 2.28 -2.61 23.31
CA GLU A 114 1.34 -3.20 22.35
C GLU A 114 1.44 -2.54 20.96
N GLN A 115 2.02 -1.34 20.89
CA GLN A 115 2.01 -0.53 19.68
C GLN A 115 3.26 0.32 19.58
N SER A 116 3.77 0.49 18.36
CA SER A 116 4.74 1.52 18.01
C SER A 116 4.15 2.44 16.94
N THR A 117 4.34 3.75 17.09
CA THR A 117 3.95 4.74 16.08
C THR A 117 5.22 5.37 15.52
N TYR A 118 5.31 5.39 14.19
CA TYR A 118 6.42 6.00 13.47
C TYR A 118 5.92 7.22 12.71
N GLN A 119 6.65 8.32 12.81
CA GLN A 119 6.46 9.48 11.96
C GLN A 119 7.22 9.23 10.65
N ILE A 120 6.51 9.38 9.53
CA ILE A 120 7.08 9.41 8.18
C ILE A 120 7.15 10.88 7.77
N ARG A 121 8.33 11.48 7.82
CA ARG A 121 8.51 12.90 7.48
C ARG A 121 8.43 13.12 5.97
N ARG A 122 8.89 12.15 5.20
CA ARG A 122 8.81 12.12 3.75
C ARG A 122 8.67 10.68 3.28
N LEU A 123 7.88 10.44 2.24
CA LEU A 123 7.77 9.11 1.63
C LEU A 123 9.02 8.79 0.78
N GLY A 124 9.25 7.52 0.49
CA GLY A 124 10.25 7.11 -0.51
C GLY A 124 9.87 7.60 -1.91
N VAL A 125 10.86 7.84 -2.76
CA VAL A 125 10.67 8.28 -4.16
C VAL A 125 9.79 7.27 -4.91
N GLY A 126 8.83 7.77 -5.69
CA GLY A 126 7.89 6.96 -6.47
C GLY A 126 6.73 6.35 -5.66
N SER A 127 6.56 6.70 -4.38
CA SER A 127 5.45 6.21 -3.55
C SER A 127 4.08 6.67 -4.03
N ILE A 128 3.99 7.92 -4.47
CA ILE A 128 2.76 8.55 -4.94
C ILE A 128 3.07 9.36 -6.20
N LEU A 129 2.52 8.90 -7.31
CA LEU A 129 2.55 9.59 -8.59
C LEU A 129 1.19 10.23 -8.86
N LEU A 130 1.19 11.49 -9.27
CA LEU A 130 0.01 12.22 -9.69
C LEU A 130 0.22 12.68 -11.14
N GLU A 131 -0.57 12.14 -12.06
CA GLU A 131 -0.44 12.41 -13.51
C GLU A 131 0.96 12.15 -14.09
N GLY A 132 1.71 11.22 -13.48
CA GLY A 132 3.07 10.87 -13.88
C GLY A 132 4.17 11.64 -13.12
N ASP A 133 3.82 12.70 -12.39
CA ASP A 133 4.76 13.42 -11.54
C ASP A 133 4.84 12.80 -10.14
N ASP A 134 6.06 12.63 -9.66
CA ASP A 134 6.29 12.16 -8.29
C ASP A 134 6.06 13.28 -7.28
N ILE A 135 5.07 13.09 -6.40
CA ILE A 135 4.72 14.03 -5.34
C ILE A 135 5.04 13.48 -3.94
N SER A 136 5.81 12.39 -3.87
CA SER A 136 6.17 11.70 -2.61
C SER A 136 6.88 12.62 -1.61
N ASP A 137 7.59 13.64 -2.10
CA ASP A 137 8.28 14.62 -1.27
C ASP A 137 7.36 15.65 -0.59
N ARG A 138 6.10 15.76 -1.04
CA ARG A 138 5.05 16.64 -0.51
C ARG A 138 4.16 15.98 0.53
N ILE A 139 4.39 14.69 0.79
CA ILE A 139 3.52 13.87 1.61
C ILE A 139 4.30 13.39 2.82
N SER A 140 3.71 13.61 3.98
CA SER A 140 4.16 13.02 5.24
C SER A 140 3.06 12.16 5.83
N GLY A 141 3.37 11.48 6.93
CA GLY A 141 2.43 10.58 7.53
C GLY A 141 2.86 9.96 8.83
N GLU A 142 2.05 9.01 9.27
CA GLU A 142 2.27 8.19 10.45
C GLU A 142 1.96 6.74 10.10
N ALA A 143 2.82 5.82 10.55
CA ALA A 143 2.58 4.39 10.52
C ALA A 143 2.34 3.89 11.95
N VAL A 144 1.21 3.23 12.16
CA VAL A 144 0.84 2.60 13.42
C VAL A 144 1.08 1.10 13.29
N ILE A 145 1.92 0.55 14.17
CA ILE A 145 2.35 -0.84 14.13
C ILE A 145 1.91 -1.55 15.41
N ASP A 146 1.07 -2.57 15.28
CA ASP A 146 0.75 -3.51 16.35
C ASP A 146 1.96 -4.41 16.60
N THR A 147 2.38 -4.49 17.86
CA THR A 147 3.55 -5.22 18.33
C THR A 147 3.20 -6.25 19.41
N ARG A 148 1.91 -6.54 19.62
CA ARG A 148 1.43 -7.52 20.62
C ARG A 148 1.87 -8.95 20.33
N THR A 149 2.17 -9.26 19.07
CA THR A 149 2.61 -10.58 18.64
C THR A 149 4.06 -10.52 18.15
N ASN A 150 4.70 -11.68 18.03
CA ASN A 150 6.05 -11.79 17.45
C ASN A 150 6.11 -11.46 15.95
N LYS A 151 4.97 -11.17 15.30
CA LYS A 151 4.87 -10.73 13.91
C LYS A 151 4.24 -9.33 13.88
N PRO A 152 5.04 -8.26 13.97
CA PRO A 152 4.50 -6.90 13.99
C PRO A 152 3.70 -6.64 12.71
N LEU A 153 2.62 -5.87 12.83
CA LEU A 153 1.73 -5.53 11.72
C LEU A 153 1.51 -4.03 11.70
N VAL A 154 1.86 -3.36 10.61
CA VAL A 154 1.32 -2.03 10.33
C VAL A 154 -0.20 -2.14 10.22
N THR A 155 -0.95 -1.59 11.17
CA THR A 155 -2.42 -1.63 11.18
C THR A 155 -3.02 -0.46 10.43
N GLU A 156 -2.34 0.70 10.45
CA GLU A 156 -2.82 1.90 9.79
C GLU A 156 -1.64 2.76 9.32
N ILE A 157 -1.76 3.32 8.11
CA ILE A 157 -0.93 4.41 7.62
C ILE A 157 -1.83 5.60 7.37
N ARG A 158 -1.47 6.75 7.94
CA ARG A 158 -2.11 8.04 7.68
C ARG A 158 -1.16 8.91 6.89
N LEU A 159 -1.60 9.37 5.74
CA LEU A 159 -0.85 10.24 4.86
C LEU A 159 -1.52 11.61 4.83
N LYS A 160 -0.72 12.66 4.70
CA LYS A 160 -1.20 14.04 4.54
C LYS A 160 -0.30 14.82 3.60
N VAL A 161 -0.90 15.73 2.85
CA VAL A 161 -0.18 16.77 2.12
C VAL A 161 0.32 17.78 3.13
N GLU A 162 1.63 18.05 3.16
CA GLU A 162 2.21 19.00 4.12
C GLU A 162 1.92 20.44 3.75
N GLU A 163 2.01 20.76 2.47
CA GLU A 163 1.88 22.11 1.95
C GLU A 163 1.08 22.10 0.65
N SER A 164 0.26 23.14 0.45
CA SER A 164 -0.48 23.30 -0.79
C SER A 164 0.46 23.43 -1.99
N PHE A 165 0.29 22.57 -2.99
CA PHE A 165 1.12 22.56 -4.19
C PHE A 165 0.27 22.62 -5.47
N LYS A 166 0.93 22.87 -6.60
CA LYS A 166 0.28 22.91 -7.92
C LYS A 166 0.82 21.77 -8.77
N PRO A 167 0.09 20.64 -8.91
CA PRO A 167 0.55 19.55 -9.78
C PRO A 167 0.63 20.00 -11.24
N HIS A 168 -0.27 20.88 -11.67
CA HIS A 168 -0.19 21.49 -12.99
C HIS A 168 -0.71 22.94 -12.97
N TRP A 169 -0.55 23.66 -14.08
CA TRP A 169 -0.81 25.11 -14.13
C TRP A 169 -2.26 25.52 -13.77
N LEU A 170 -3.22 24.61 -13.94
CA LEU A 170 -4.65 24.83 -13.68
C LEU A 170 -5.12 24.34 -12.32
N VAL A 171 -4.38 23.47 -11.62
CA VAL A 171 -4.87 22.87 -10.38
C VAL A 171 -3.95 23.20 -9.24
N ARG A 172 -4.58 23.52 -8.12
CA ARG A 172 -3.93 23.63 -6.83
C ARG A 172 -4.55 22.63 -5.88
N ILE A 173 -3.72 21.81 -5.26
CA ILE A 173 -4.12 21.00 -4.12
C ILE A 173 -3.89 21.83 -2.88
N HIS A 174 -4.95 22.03 -2.09
CA HIS A 174 -4.89 22.76 -0.83
C HIS A 174 -4.53 21.81 0.30
N GLU A 175 -5.28 20.71 0.39
CA GLU A 175 -5.16 19.69 1.42
C GLU A 175 -5.39 18.32 0.81
N GLY A 176 -4.79 17.31 1.42
CA GLY A 176 -5.00 15.92 1.05
C GLY A 176 -4.75 15.04 2.26
N THR A 177 -5.61 14.05 2.47
CA THR A 177 -5.45 13.03 3.50
C THR A 177 -5.69 11.66 2.91
N GLY A 178 -4.82 10.72 3.24
CA GLY A 178 -4.97 9.31 2.89
C GLY A 178 -4.97 8.47 4.15
N VAL A 179 -5.82 7.45 4.21
CA VAL A 179 -5.77 6.45 5.28
C VAL A 179 -5.77 5.07 4.65
N ILE A 180 -4.80 4.25 5.02
CA ILE A 180 -4.68 2.87 4.57
C ILE A 180 -4.74 2.00 5.82
N ARG A 181 -5.67 1.05 5.86
CA ARG A 181 -5.81 0.09 6.94
C ARG A 181 -5.45 -1.28 6.45
N PHE A 182 -4.74 -2.01 7.30
CA PHE A 182 -4.33 -3.37 7.04
C PHE A 182 -4.86 -4.27 8.15
N GLU A 183 -5.04 -5.53 7.81
CA GLU A 183 -5.41 -6.56 8.78
C GLU A 183 -4.61 -7.83 8.51
N ARG A 184 -4.61 -8.74 9.48
CA ARG A 184 -4.05 -10.07 9.32
C ARG A 184 -5.20 -11.05 9.10
N LEU A 185 -5.13 -11.81 8.01
CA LEU A 185 -6.06 -12.89 7.73
C LEU A 185 -5.87 -14.05 8.72
N ALA A 186 -6.82 -14.99 8.72
CA ALA A 186 -6.79 -16.16 9.60
C ALA A 186 -5.57 -17.06 9.40
N ASP A 187 -5.01 -17.09 8.18
CA ASP A 187 -3.78 -17.82 7.85
C ASP A 187 -2.50 -17.08 8.29
N GLY A 188 -2.65 -15.89 8.86
CA GLY A 188 -1.54 -15.06 9.32
C GLY A 188 -0.99 -14.11 8.26
N THR A 189 -1.53 -14.06 7.05
CA THR A 189 -1.06 -13.14 6.00
C THR A 189 -1.53 -11.71 6.27
N PRO A 190 -0.65 -10.69 6.20
CA PRO A 190 -1.08 -9.30 6.23
C PRO A 190 -1.64 -8.86 4.87
N VAL A 191 -2.79 -8.18 4.87
CA VAL A 191 -3.45 -7.68 3.66
C VAL A 191 -3.96 -6.25 3.85
N ILE A 192 -4.15 -5.53 2.74
CA ILE A 192 -4.88 -4.26 2.75
C ILE A 192 -6.35 -4.56 3.01
N ARG A 193 -6.97 -3.81 3.92
CA ARG A 193 -8.40 -3.90 4.20
C ARG A 193 -9.20 -2.78 3.55
N GLN A 194 -8.66 -1.58 3.64
CA GLN A 194 -9.34 -0.35 3.24
C GLN A 194 -8.30 0.71 2.88
N GLN A 195 -8.65 1.54 1.90
CA GLN A 195 -7.94 2.75 1.56
C GLN A 195 -8.94 3.87 1.38
N SER A 196 -8.67 5.04 1.92
CA SER A 196 -9.43 6.24 1.64
C SER A 196 -8.49 7.38 1.29
N LEU A 197 -8.96 8.23 0.40
CA LEU A 197 -8.28 9.45 -0.01
C LEU A 197 -9.32 10.56 -0.06
N ALA A 198 -9.02 11.69 0.57
CA ALA A 198 -9.79 12.91 0.49
C ALA A 198 -8.86 14.05 0.10
N VAL A 199 -9.20 14.77 -0.96
CA VAL A 199 -8.40 15.84 -1.55
C VAL A 199 -9.29 17.07 -1.75
N SER A 200 -8.81 18.22 -1.30
CA SER A 200 -9.44 19.51 -1.56
C SER A 200 -8.49 20.41 -2.34
N GLY A 201 -9.05 21.23 -3.21
CA GLY A 201 -8.26 22.03 -4.14
C GLY A 201 -9.06 23.09 -4.88
N GLY A 202 -8.40 23.74 -5.82
CA GLY A 202 -8.98 24.77 -6.67
C GLY A 202 -8.52 24.65 -8.11
N GLN A 203 -9.38 25.06 -9.03
CA GLN A 203 -9.11 25.19 -10.46
C GLN A 203 -9.80 26.45 -11.00
N PRO A 204 -9.46 26.96 -12.20
CA PRO A 204 -10.20 28.07 -12.78
C PRO A 204 -11.71 27.79 -12.82
N PHE A 205 -12.46 28.73 -12.27
CA PHE A 205 -13.92 28.70 -12.19
C PHE A 205 -14.52 27.55 -11.35
N GLY A 206 -13.75 26.92 -10.46
CA GLY A 206 -14.30 25.88 -9.58
C GLY A 206 -13.41 25.45 -8.42
N SER A 207 -13.98 24.65 -7.52
CA SER A 207 -13.26 23.95 -6.46
C SER A 207 -13.14 22.46 -6.77
N ILE A 208 -12.18 21.81 -6.11
CA ILE A 208 -12.00 20.37 -6.09
C ILE A 208 -12.36 19.90 -4.68
N ASP A 209 -13.31 18.98 -4.56
CA ASP A 209 -13.56 18.16 -3.37
C ASP A 209 -13.74 16.73 -3.85
N TYR A 210 -12.65 15.96 -3.79
CA TYR A 210 -12.61 14.59 -4.26
C TYR A 210 -12.41 13.64 -3.09
N ARG A 211 -13.27 12.63 -3.01
CA ARG A 211 -13.20 11.58 -1.99
C ARG A 211 -13.38 10.25 -2.66
N VAL A 212 -12.47 9.34 -2.37
CA VAL A 212 -12.51 7.97 -2.86
C VAL A 212 -12.20 7.01 -1.72
N GLU A 213 -12.84 5.86 -1.76
CA GLU A 213 -12.62 4.74 -0.87
C GLU A 213 -12.49 3.44 -1.69
N PHE A 214 -11.52 2.63 -1.31
CA PHE A 214 -11.35 1.27 -1.77
C PHE A 214 -11.52 0.33 -0.59
N LEU A 215 -12.38 -0.67 -0.72
CA LEU A 215 -12.51 -1.77 0.22
C LEU A 215 -12.07 -3.06 -0.45
N TYR A 216 -11.18 -3.78 0.21
CA TYR A 216 -10.69 -5.08 -0.25
C TYR A 216 -11.32 -6.17 0.62
N ARG A 217 -11.85 -7.21 -0.04
CA ARG A 217 -12.64 -8.27 0.60
C ARG A 217 -12.40 -9.60 -0.08
N ASP A 218 -12.85 -10.66 0.60
CA ASP A 218 -12.94 -12.01 0.05
C ASP A 218 -11.59 -12.53 -0.47
N TYR A 219 -10.51 -12.22 0.26
CA TYR A 219 -9.17 -12.73 -0.04
C TYR A 219 -9.17 -14.25 -0.05
N GLN A 220 -8.73 -14.84 -1.16
CA GLN A 220 -8.58 -16.28 -1.33
C GLN A 220 -7.18 -16.56 -1.87
N PRO A 221 -6.38 -17.42 -1.19
CA PRO A 221 -5.07 -17.76 -1.69
C PRO A 221 -5.18 -18.45 -3.04
N VAL A 222 -4.35 -18.04 -3.98
CA VAL A 222 -4.16 -18.76 -5.24
C VAL A 222 -3.39 -20.02 -4.88
N ARG A 223 -4.05 -21.17 -4.90
CA ARG A 223 -3.36 -22.44 -4.67
C ARG A 223 -2.32 -22.63 -5.77
N GLU A 224 -1.06 -22.58 -5.40
CA GLU A 224 0.00 -23.09 -6.24
C GLU A 224 -0.15 -24.61 -6.39
N ASP A 225 -0.56 -25.06 -7.57
CA ASP A 225 -0.11 -26.35 -8.08
C ASP A 225 1.39 -26.22 -8.44
N ARG A 226 2.26 -25.99 -7.44
CA ARG A 226 3.71 -26.15 -7.64
C ARG A 226 3.95 -27.65 -7.83
N PRO A 227 4.41 -28.13 -8.99
CA PRO A 227 4.75 -29.53 -9.15
C PRO A 227 5.82 -29.88 -8.13
N SER A 228 5.52 -30.83 -7.24
CA SER A 228 6.48 -31.38 -6.30
C SER A 228 7.67 -31.89 -7.10
N VAL A 229 8.84 -31.26 -6.95
CA VAL A 229 10.08 -31.81 -7.47
C VAL A 229 10.27 -33.14 -6.77
N LYS A 230 9.94 -34.24 -7.45
CA LYS A 230 10.35 -35.58 -7.04
C LYS A 230 11.86 -35.60 -7.10
N THR A 231 12.51 -35.38 -5.96
CA THR A 231 13.91 -35.74 -5.76
C THR A 231 14.00 -37.25 -5.97
N SER A 232 14.35 -37.64 -7.19
CA SER A 232 14.76 -39.00 -7.50
C SER A 232 16.11 -39.23 -6.83
N SER A 233 16.06 -39.60 -5.55
CA SER A 233 17.18 -40.19 -4.83
C SER A 233 17.47 -41.54 -5.45
N THR A 234 18.33 -41.55 -6.47
CA THR A 234 18.98 -42.77 -6.92
C THR A 234 20.21 -42.98 -6.04
N ALA A 235 19.98 -43.43 -4.81
CA ALA A 235 21.01 -44.04 -4.01
C ALA A 235 21.31 -45.43 -4.60
N LYS A 236 22.32 -45.53 -5.47
CA LYS A 236 22.90 -46.82 -5.83
C LYS A 236 24.18 -47.01 -5.01
N HIS A 237 24.01 -47.72 -3.90
CA HIS A 237 25.11 -48.23 -3.10
C HIS A 237 25.71 -49.47 -3.78
N ARG A 238 27.04 -49.54 -3.68
CA ARG A 238 28.01 -50.54 -4.15
C ARG A 238 27.76 -51.95 -3.57
N PRO A 239 28.39 -53.03 -4.10
CA PRO A 239 29.86 -53.25 -4.09
C PRO A 239 30.55 -53.08 -5.45
#